data_AF-A0A8S3FKB4-F1
#
_entry.id   AF-A0A8S3FKB4-F1
#
_cell.length_a   1.000
_cell.length_b   1.000
_cell.length_c   1.000
_cell.angle_alpha   90.00
_cell.angle_beta   90.00
_cell.angle_gamma   90.00
#
_symmetry.space_group_name_H-M   'P 1'
#
loop_
_entity.id
_entity.type
_entity.pdbx_description
1 polymer ?
#
loop_
_entity_poly.entity_id
_entity_poly.type
_entity_poly.pdbx_seq_one_letter_code
_entity_poly.pdbx_strand_id
1 'polypeptide(L)'
;MSNEMLNRICSGLPLNPLPPRKTVRNANVPHAPDIQSSLTNKERKLAIKNALRYFPSHIQGQLIDEFIYELDTYGHIYMYRFQPD
;
A
#
# COMPACT_ATOMS: atom_id res chain seq x y z
N MET A 1 0.05 -0.86 27.15
CA MET A 1 0.39 -0.11 25.91
C MET A 1 0.89 1.26 26.32
N SER A 2 2.01 1.73 25.75
CA SER A 2 2.51 3.08 26.03
C SER A 2 1.61 4.15 25.41
N ASN A 3 1.57 5.35 26.00
CA ASN A 3 0.84 6.50 25.42
C ASN A 3 1.29 6.81 23.98
N GLU A 4 2.56 6.54 23.66
CA GLU A 4 3.13 6.71 22.33
C GLU A 4 2.50 5.77 21.29
N MET A 5 2.23 4.52 21.66
CA MET A 5 1.58 3.55 20.76
C MET A 5 0.13 3.96 20.45
N LEU A 6 -0.61 4.42 21.45
CA LEU A 6 -1.98 4.90 21.26
C LEU A 6 -2.00 6.14 20.35
N ASN A 7 -1.07 7.07 20.54
CA ASN A 7 -0.93 8.25 19.68
C ASN A 7 -0.68 7.86 18.22
N ARG A 8 0.19 6.87 17.95
CA ARG A 8 0.45 6.37 16.58
C ARG A 8 -0.78 5.78 15.90
N ILE A 9 -1.60 5.04 16.65
CA ILE A 9 -2.84 4.45 16.11
C ILE A 9 -3.85 5.56 15.77
N CYS A 10 -3.93 6.60 16.60
CA CYS A 10 -4.86 7.71 16.40
C CYS A 10 -4.41 8.72 15.34
N SER A 11 -3.13 8.78 14.97
CA SER A 11 -2.60 9.77 14.01
C SER A 11 -2.93 9.48 12.55
N GLY A 12 -3.54 8.33 12.24
CA GLY A 12 -3.84 7.93 10.87
C GLY A 12 -2.58 7.57 10.08
N LEU A 13 -2.61 7.80 8.76
CA LEU A 13 -1.51 7.45 7.87
C LEU A 13 -0.35 8.47 7.99
N PRO A 14 0.90 8.01 8.16
CA PRO A 14 2.07 8.88 8.06
C PRO A 14 2.29 9.30 6.61
N LEU A 15 2.00 10.56 6.29
CA LEU A 15 2.12 11.09 4.92
C LEU A 15 3.28 12.08 4.75
N ASN A 16 3.77 12.65 5.86
CA ASN A 16 4.87 13.61 5.85
C ASN A 16 5.76 13.44 7.10
N PRO A 17 6.94 12.81 6.98
CA PRO A 17 7.45 12.16 5.77
C PRO A 17 6.68 10.87 5.45
N LEU A 18 6.73 10.43 4.20
CA LEU A 18 6.27 9.09 3.84
C LEU A 18 7.20 8.04 4.48
N PRO A 19 6.67 6.92 5.02
CA PRO A 19 7.47 5.78 5.44
C PRO A 19 8.32 5.26 4.28
N PRO A 20 9.46 4.61 4.54
CA PRO A 20 10.24 3.98 3.48
C PRO A 20 9.39 2.95 2.72
N ARG A 21 9.61 2.84 1.40
CA ARG A 21 8.98 1.80 0.59
C ARG A 21 9.36 0.43 1.15
N LYS A 22 8.36 -0.43 1.42
CA LYS A 22 8.60 -1.84 1.71
C LYS A 22 8.80 -2.58 0.38
N THR A 23 10.04 -3.00 0.11
CA THR A 23 10.40 -3.72 -1.13
C THR A 23 10.29 -5.24 -0.98
N VAL A 24 10.25 -5.76 0.25
CA VAL A 24 10.22 -7.19 0.55
C VAL A 24 9.15 -7.48 1.61
N ARG A 25 8.36 -8.53 1.38
CA ARG A 25 7.39 -9.05 2.36
C ARG A 25 8.12 -9.74 3.51
N ASN A 26 7.59 -9.65 4.73
CA ASN A 26 8.17 -10.32 5.89
C ASN A 26 8.12 -11.85 5.72
N ALA A 27 9.27 -12.50 5.54
CA ALA A 27 9.34 -13.95 5.32
C ALA A 27 8.94 -14.81 6.53
N ASN A 28 8.86 -14.22 7.73
CA ASN A 28 8.53 -14.93 8.96
C ASN A 28 7.02 -15.09 9.18
N VAL A 29 6.18 -14.53 8.30
CA VAL A 29 4.72 -14.67 8.36
C VAL A 29 4.18 -15.29 7.08
N PRO A 30 3.15 -16.15 7.16
CA PRO A 30 2.48 -16.65 5.98
C PRO A 30 1.82 -15.50 5.23
N HIS A 31 1.94 -15.50 3.90
CA HIS A 31 1.29 -14.53 3.02
C HIS A 31 0.11 -15.16 2.31
N ALA A 32 -0.84 -14.32 1.90
CA ALA A 32 -1.84 -14.73 0.94
C ALA A 32 -1.16 -15.19 -0.37
N PRO A 33 -1.74 -16.19 -1.06
CA PRO A 33 -1.22 -16.61 -2.36
C PRO A 33 -1.33 -15.45 -3.36
N ASP A 34 -0.36 -15.36 -4.25
CA ASP A 34 -0.36 -14.35 -5.31
C ASP A 34 -1.50 -14.67 -6.30
N ILE A 35 -2.37 -13.69 -6.55
CA ILE A 35 -3.55 -13.87 -7.40
C ILE A 35 -3.19 -13.45 -8.83
N GLN A 36 -3.44 -14.31 -9.81
CA GLN A 36 -3.40 -13.88 -11.21
C GLN A 36 -4.63 -13.00 -11.48
N SER A 37 -4.45 -11.68 -11.40
CA SER A 37 -5.54 -10.74 -11.64
C SER A 37 -5.93 -10.77 -13.13
N SER A 38 -7.15 -11.21 -13.46
CA SER A 38 -7.71 -11.19 -14.82
C SER A 38 -8.29 -9.82 -15.20
N LEU A 39 -7.74 -8.74 -14.62
CA LEU A 39 -8.25 -7.38 -14.83
C LEU A 39 -7.91 -6.87 -16.22
N THR A 40 -8.91 -6.31 -16.89
CA THR A 40 -8.71 -5.54 -18.12
C THR A 40 -7.91 -4.27 -17.84
N ASN A 41 -7.33 -3.66 -18.87
CA ASN A 41 -6.61 -2.38 -18.74
C ASN A 41 -7.46 -1.26 -18.11
N LYS A 42 -8.78 -1.26 -18.33
CA LYS A 42 -9.70 -0.29 -17.72
C LYS A 42 -9.86 -0.56 -16.23
N GLU A 43 -10.03 -1.81 -15.83
CA GLU A 43 -10.17 -2.19 -14.43
C GLU A 43 -8.88 -2.00 -13.65
N ARG A 44 -7.71 -2.26 -14.25
CA ARG A 44 -6.41 -1.97 -13.64
C ARG A 44 -6.25 -0.49 -13.32
N LYS A 45 -6.57 0.39 -14.28
CA LYS A 45 -6.57 1.85 -14.06
C LYS A 45 -7.55 2.25 -12.96
N LEU A 46 -8.73 1.63 -12.91
CA LEU A 46 -9.73 1.88 -11.87
C LEU A 46 -9.24 1.42 -10.49
N ALA A 47 -8.60 0.25 -10.39
CA ALA A 47 -8.03 -0.28 -9.15
C ALA A 47 -6.97 0.67 -8.59
N ILE A 48 -6.05 1.15 -9.43
CA ILE A 48 -5.03 2.13 -9.04
C ILE A 48 -5.70 3.44 -8.59
N LYS A 49 -6.66 3.97 -9.35
CA LYS A 49 -7.40 5.19 -8.96
C LYS A 49 -8.13 5.01 -7.62
N ASN A 50 -8.70 3.83 -7.38
CA ASN A 50 -9.37 3.49 -6.13
C ASN A 50 -8.38 3.45 -4.96
N ALA A 51 -7.19 2.90 -5.15
CA ALA A 51 -6.13 2.90 -4.15
C ALA A 51 -5.66 4.33 -3.83
N LEU A 52 -5.48 5.17 -4.85
CA LEU A 52 -4.98 6.54 -4.69
C LEU A 52 -5.95 7.49 -3.99
N ARG A 53 -7.26 7.16 -3.91
CA ARG A 53 -8.27 8.03 -3.26
C ARG A 53 -7.99 8.30 -1.78
N TYR A 54 -7.20 7.44 -1.14
CA TYR A 54 -6.83 7.56 0.27
C TYR A 54 -5.67 8.54 0.51
N PHE A 55 -5.04 9.05 -0.56
CA PHE A 55 -3.79 9.80 -0.49
C PHE A 55 -3.93 11.18 -1.15
N PRO A 56 -3.34 12.24 -0.58
CA PRO A 56 -3.25 13.55 -1.20
C PRO A 56 -2.51 13.53 -2.54
N SER A 57 -2.88 14.41 -3.47
CA SER A 57 -2.33 14.45 -4.84
C SER A 57 -0.81 14.61 -4.91
N HIS A 58 -0.21 15.33 -3.97
CA HIS A 58 1.25 15.57 -3.95
C HIS A 58 2.08 14.31 -3.70
N ILE A 59 1.51 13.26 -3.09
CA ILE A 59 2.18 11.97 -2.90
C ILE A 59 1.73 10.89 -3.87
N GLN A 60 0.60 11.06 -4.55
CA GLN A 60 0.04 10.04 -5.46
C GLN A 60 1.03 9.63 -6.54
N GLY A 61 1.84 10.58 -7.07
CA GLY A 61 2.88 10.28 -8.06
C GLY A 61 3.88 9.21 -7.60
N GLN A 62 4.31 9.26 -6.35
CA GLN A 62 5.24 8.29 -5.78
C GLN A 62 4.58 6.93 -5.50
N LEU A 63 3.28 6.92 -5.19
CA LEU A 63 2.53 5.71 -4.84
C LEU A 63 2.03 4.92 -6.07
N ILE A 64 1.84 5.58 -7.22
CA ILE A 64 1.36 4.94 -8.44
C ILE A 64 2.24 3.74 -8.82
N ASP A 65 3.55 3.92 -8.88
CA ASP A 65 4.48 2.88 -9.31
C ASP A 65 4.49 1.70 -8.34
N GLU A 66 4.30 1.97 -7.05
CA GLU A 66 4.22 0.95 -6.01
C GLU A 66 2.93 0.15 -6.13
N PHE A 67 1.81 0.81 -6.35
CA PHE A 67 0.50 0.15 -6.49
C PHE A 67 0.40 -0.65 -7.78
N ILE A 68 1.03 -0.19 -8.86
CA ILE A 68 1.19 -0.98 -10.09
C ILE A 68 2.00 -2.24 -9.79
N TYR A 69 3.15 -2.09 -9.13
CA TYR A 69 4.01 -3.22 -8.77
C TYR A 69 3.28 -4.26 -7.90
N GLU A 70 2.55 -3.82 -6.87
CA GLU A 70 1.79 -4.72 -6.01
C GLU A 70 0.67 -5.44 -6.78
N LEU A 71 -0.07 -4.72 -7.63
CA LEU A 71 -1.12 -5.31 -8.45
C LEU A 71 -0.57 -6.36 -9.42
N ASP A 72 0.61 -6.12 -10.01
CA ASP A 72 1.25 -7.04 -10.95
C ASP A 72 1.91 -8.25 -10.26
N THR A 73 2.50 -8.03 -9.09
CA THR A 73 3.24 -9.08 -8.38
C THR A 73 2.30 -9.98 -7.59
N TYR A 74 1.28 -9.39 -6.94
CA TYR A 74 0.44 -10.09 -5.97
C TYR A 74 -1.03 -10.19 -6.41
N GLY A 75 -1.42 -9.50 -7.47
CA GLY A 75 -2.82 -9.40 -7.88
C GLY A 75 -3.66 -8.49 -7.00
N HIS A 76 -3.05 -7.78 -6.05
CA HIS A 76 -3.73 -6.93 -5.09
C HIS A 76 -2.84 -5.77 -4.63
N ILE A 77 -3.46 -4.62 -4.34
CA ILE A 77 -2.78 -3.42 -3.83
C ILE A 77 -2.92 -3.43 -2.30
N TYR A 78 -1.89 -3.92 -1.61
CA TYR A 78 -1.86 -4.03 -0.14
C TYR A 78 -1.44 -2.74 0.55
N MET A 79 -0.75 -1.85 -0.16
CA MET A 79 -0.15 -0.64 0.38
C MET A 79 0.88 -0.94 1.48
N TYR A 80 1.79 -1.90 1.24
CA TYR A 80 2.72 -2.41 2.26
C TYR A 80 3.57 -1.32 2.92
N ARG A 81 3.84 -0.21 2.22
CA ARG A 81 4.50 0.99 2.76
C ARG A 81 3.89 1.46 4.09
N PHE A 82 2.57 1.34 4.25
CA PHE A 82 1.84 1.85 5.42
C PHE A 82 1.54 0.78 6.48
N GLN A 83 2.03 -0.45 6.31
CA GLN A 83 1.95 -1.48 7.32
C GLN A 83 2.79 -1.07 8.54
N PRO A 84 2.20 -0.90 9.74
CA PRO A 84 2.96 -0.62 10.95
C PRO A 84 3.96 -1.74 11.25
N ASP A 85 5.14 -1.37 11.76
CA ASP A 85 6.11 -2.29 12.35
C ASP A 85 5.76 -2.61 13.81
#